data_AF-A0A963YJI8-F1
#
_entry.id   AF-A0A963YJI8-F1
#
_cell.length_a   1.000
_cell.length_b   1.000
_cell.length_c   1.000
_cell.angle_alpha   90.00
_cell.angle_beta   90.00
_cell.angle_gamma   90.00
#
_symmetry.space_group_name_H-M   'P 1'
#
loop_
_entity.id
_entity.type
_entity.pdbx_description
1 polymer ?
#
loop_
_entity_poly.entity_id
_entity_poly.type
_entity_poly.pdbx_seq_one_letter_code
_entity_poly.pdbx_strand_id
1 'polypeptide(L)'
;RLEPLFTLLSDRQIKEAEVLGKAMRFGAMFAIRSPDEAGTLAWRPKKKVLELTLNRDAEALFGEVAEARFKSLADALGAQAEVKLAAE
;
A
#
# COMPACT_ATOMS: atom_id res chain seq x y z
N ARG A 1 -14.98 -20.31 -8.74
CA ARG A 1 -15.48 -19.02 -8.21
C ARG A 1 -15.49 -19.13 -6.68
N LEU A 2 -14.91 -18.16 -5.97
CA LEU A 2 -14.74 -18.19 -4.51
C LEU A 2 -15.83 -17.39 -3.77
N GLU A 3 -16.69 -16.67 -4.49
CA GLU A 3 -17.72 -15.78 -3.94
C GLU A 3 -18.62 -16.42 -2.87
N PRO A 4 -19.02 -17.71 -2.97
CA PRO A 4 -19.80 -18.34 -1.91
C PRO A 4 -19.06 -18.38 -0.55
N LEU A 5 -17.73 -18.48 -0.56
CA LEU A 5 -16.93 -18.57 0.66
C LEU A 5 -16.83 -17.23 1.41
N PHE A 6 -17.06 -16.09 0.74
CA PHE A 6 -17.00 -14.79 1.41
C PHE A 6 -18.13 -14.60 2.42
N THR A 7 -19.25 -15.31 2.25
CA THR A 7 -20.36 -15.29 3.23
C THR A 7 -19.98 -15.85 4.61
N LEU A 8 -18.84 -16.55 4.71
CA LEU A 8 -18.28 -17.03 5.97
C LEU A 8 -17.62 -15.93 6.80
N LEU A 9 -17.37 -14.76 6.21
CA LEU A 9 -16.73 -13.61 6.85
C LEU A 9 -17.73 -12.46 6.94
N SER A 10 -17.64 -11.67 8.00
CA SER A 10 -18.34 -10.39 8.08
C SER A 10 -17.80 -9.40 7.05
N ASP A 11 -18.60 -8.41 6.66
CA ASP A 11 -18.17 -7.32 5.77
C ASP A 11 -16.89 -6.62 6.27
N ARG A 12 -16.78 -6.48 7.61
CA ARG A 12 -15.58 -5.96 8.25
C ARG A 12 -14.35 -6.83 7.97
N GLN A 13 -14.46 -8.13 8.17
CA GLN A 13 -13.35 -9.07 7.92
C GLN A 13 -12.97 -9.11 6.44
N ILE A 14 -13.94 -9.05 5.53
CA ILE A 14 -13.69 -8.94 4.09
C ILE A 14 -12.90 -7.67 3.80
N LYS A 15 -13.30 -6.54 4.38
CA LYS A 15 -12.62 -5.27 4.19
C LYS A 15 -11.19 -5.26 4.73
N GLU A 16 -10.99 -5.80 5.93
CA GLU A 16 -9.67 -5.94 6.54
C GLU A 16 -8.76 -6.86 5.70
N ALA A 17 -9.29 -7.97 5.21
CA ALA A 17 -8.56 -8.89 4.33
C ALA A 17 -8.20 -8.25 2.97
N GLU A 18 -9.09 -7.43 2.40
CA GLU A 18 -8.81 -6.66 1.19
C GLU A 18 -7.62 -5.71 1.41
N VAL A 19 -7.67 -4.90 2.47
CA VAL A 19 -6.61 -3.95 2.84
C VAL A 19 -5.29 -4.68 3.07
N LEU A 20 -5.30 -5.76 3.85
CA LEU A 20 -4.12 -6.58 4.13
C LEU A 20 -3.50 -7.14 2.84
N GLY A 21 -4.31 -7.75 1.98
CA GLY A 21 -3.82 -8.34 0.73
C GLY A 21 -3.22 -7.31 -0.22
N LYS A 22 -3.78 -6.10 -0.28
CA LYS A 22 -3.21 -4.99 -1.07
C LYS A 22 -1.91 -4.47 -0.46
N ALA A 23 -1.84 -4.33 0.87
CA ALA A 23 -0.63 -3.92 1.58
C ALA A 23 0.52 -4.91 1.36
N MET A 24 0.26 -6.22 1.46
CA MET A 24 1.27 -7.25 1.18
C MET A 24 1.77 -7.20 -0.26
N ARG A 25 0.87 -7.06 -1.24
CA ARG A 25 1.26 -6.99 -2.67
C ARG A 25 2.04 -5.73 -3.02
N PHE A 26 1.77 -4.62 -2.35
CA PHE A 26 2.55 -3.40 -2.47
C PHE A 26 3.92 -3.55 -1.79
N GLY A 27 3.96 -3.97 -0.52
CA GLY A 27 5.20 -4.15 0.23
C GLY A 27 6.17 -5.15 -0.42
N ALA A 28 5.64 -6.21 -1.03
CA ALA A 28 6.44 -7.20 -1.76
C ALA A 28 7.22 -6.61 -2.95
N MET A 29 6.85 -5.42 -3.46
CA MET A 29 7.59 -4.77 -4.53
C MET A 29 8.98 -4.28 -4.09
N PHE A 30 9.16 -4.06 -2.80
CA PHE A 30 10.40 -3.53 -2.25
C PHE A 30 11.29 -4.60 -1.63
N ALA A 31 10.80 -5.84 -1.50
CA ALA A 31 11.48 -6.94 -0.82
C ALA A 31 12.72 -7.51 -1.53
N ILE A 32 13.13 -6.94 -2.68
CA ILE A 32 14.38 -7.32 -3.37
C ILE A 32 15.60 -6.74 -2.64
N ARG A 33 15.42 -5.62 -1.95
CA ARG A 33 16.34 -5.05 -0.96
C ARG A 33 15.58 -4.91 0.36
N SER A 34 16.23 -4.62 1.48
CA SER A 34 15.47 -4.54 2.74
C SER A 34 14.34 -3.49 2.61
N PRO A 35 13.08 -3.73 3.03
CA PRO A 35 11.98 -2.78 2.80
C PRO A 35 12.22 -1.37 3.35
N ASP A 36 13.03 -1.25 4.41
CA ASP A 36 13.52 0.01 4.98
C ASP A 36 14.46 0.77 4.05
N GLU A 37 15.13 0.11 3.10
CA GLU A 37 15.92 0.74 2.05
C GLU A 37 15.03 1.40 0.99
N ALA A 38 13.76 0.99 0.88
CA ALA A 38 12.85 1.56 -0.11
C ALA A 38 12.21 2.89 0.32
N GLY A 39 11.93 3.04 1.61
CA GLY A 39 11.26 4.22 2.12
C GLY A 39 10.39 3.93 3.33
N THR A 40 9.54 4.91 3.68
CA THR A 40 8.63 4.84 4.81
C THR A 40 7.18 5.02 4.37
N LEU A 41 6.28 4.28 5.04
CA LEU A 41 4.84 4.34 4.80
C LEU A 41 4.15 4.91 6.04
N ALA A 42 3.39 5.98 5.87
CA ALA A 42 2.66 6.63 6.97
C ALA A 42 1.16 6.67 6.69
N TRP A 43 0.38 6.02 7.56
CA TRP A 43 -1.08 6.07 7.54
C TRP A 43 -1.61 7.20 8.43
N ARG A 44 -2.37 8.13 7.85
CA ARG A 44 -2.97 9.29 8.54
C ARG A 44 -4.51 9.21 8.50
N PRO A 45 -5.16 8.39 9.35
CA PRO A 45 -6.59 8.10 9.24
C PRO A 45 -7.49 9.32 9.36
N LYS A 46 -7.15 10.27 10.24
CA LYS A 46 -7.93 11.52 10.41
C LYS A 46 -7.92 12.39 9.15
N LYS A 47 -6.82 12.36 8.39
CA LYS A 47 -6.67 13.12 7.14
C LYS A 47 -7.09 12.30 5.91
N LYS A 48 -7.33 11.00 6.07
CA LYS A 48 -7.52 10.03 4.97
C LYS A 48 -6.39 10.14 3.94
N VAL A 49 -5.15 10.13 4.42
CA VAL A 49 -3.95 10.16 3.57
C VAL A 49 -3.09 8.94 3.89
N LEU A 50 -2.70 8.23 2.85
CA LEU A 50 -1.63 7.25 2.89
C LEU A 50 -0.41 7.86 2.19
N GLU A 51 0.66 8.07 2.94
CA GLU A 51 1.88 8.72 2.45
C GLU A 51 3.00 7.70 2.30
N LEU A 52 3.66 7.71 1.14
CA LEU A 52 4.88 6.97 0.86
C LEU A 52 6.03 7.97 0.68
N THR A 53 7.03 7.90 1.55
CA THR A 53 8.28 8.64 1.39
C THR A 53 9.35 7.69 0.89
N LEU A 54 9.73 7.83 -0.38
CA LEU A 54 10.76 7.01 -1.03
C LEU A 54 12.15 7.52 -0.64
N ASN A 55 13.05 6.59 -0.34
CA ASN A 55 14.48 6.90 -0.31
C ASN A 55 14.95 7.19 -1.75
N ARG A 56 15.93 8.07 -1.93
CA ARG A 56 16.41 8.45 -3.28
C ARG A 56 16.84 7.24 -4.11
N ASP A 57 17.55 6.30 -3.51
CA ASP A 57 18.04 5.09 -4.18
C ASP A 57 16.91 4.14 -4.62
N ALA A 58 15.71 4.32 -4.07
CA ALA A 58 14.53 3.52 -4.34
C ALA A 58 13.53 4.20 -5.28
N GLU A 59 13.76 5.45 -5.67
CA GLU A 59 12.90 6.16 -6.64
C GLU A 59 12.77 5.37 -7.95
N ALA A 60 13.89 4.82 -8.44
CA ALA A 60 13.91 3.99 -9.65
C ALA A 60 13.11 2.68 -9.52
N LEU A 61 12.82 2.22 -8.30
CA LEU A 61 12.00 1.04 -8.04
C LEU A 61 10.51 1.36 -8.02
N PHE A 62 10.14 2.64 -7.89
CA PHE A 62 8.75 3.09 -7.91
C PHE A 62 8.26 3.39 -9.33
N GLY A 63 8.16 2.34 -10.15
CA GLY A 63 7.56 2.42 -11.49
C GLY A 63 6.03 2.38 -11.47
N GLU A 64 5.44 2.41 -12.67
CA GLU A 64 3.97 2.43 -12.88
C GLU A 64 3.22 1.33 -12.12
N VAL A 65 3.81 0.13 -12.04
CA VAL A 65 3.21 -1.02 -11.34
C VAL A 65 3.20 -0.80 -9.82
N ALA A 66 4.27 -0.23 -9.27
CA ALA A 66 4.35 0.08 -7.84
C ALA A 66 3.37 1.20 -7.48
N GLU A 67 3.28 2.23 -8.32
CA GLU A 67 2.32 3.33 -8.18
C GLU A 67 0.87 2.84 -8.21
N ALA A 68 0.51 2.00 -9.19
CA ALA A 68 -0.85 1.45 -9.30
C ALA A 68 -1.21 0.60 -8.07
N ARG A 69 -0.26 -0.16 -7.52
CA ARG A 69 -0.47 -0.96 -6.29
C ARG A 69 -0.60 -0.08 -5.06
N PHE A 70 0.20 0.97 -4.95
CA PHE A 70 0.10 1.96 -3.88
C PHE A 70 -1.24 2.66 -3.89
N LYS A 71 -1.67 3.15 -5.05
CA LYS A 71 -2.99 3.76 -5.24
C LYS A 71 -4.12 2.80 -4.88
N SER A 72 -4.03 1.54 -5.31
CA SER A 72 -5.04 0.53 -4.97
C SER A 72 -5.18 0.31 -3.46
N LEU A 73 -4.07 0.36 -2.71
CA LEU A 73 -4.07 0.29 -1.25
C LEU A 73 -4.72 1.53 -0.62
N ALA A 74 -4.37 2.73 -1.09
CA ALA A 74 -4.99 3.98 -0.63
C ALA A 74 -6.50 4.00 -0.89
N ASP A 75 -6.94 3.59 -2.07
CA ASP A 75 -8.36 3.47 -2.44
C ASP A 75 -9.09 2.50 -1.49
N ALA A 76 -8.47 1.36 -1.15
CA ALA A 76 -9.05 0.41 -0.21
C ALA A 76 -9.16 0.96 1.22
N LEU A 77 -8.27 1.85 1.63
CA LEU A 77 -8.35 2.58 2.90
C LEU A 77 -9.33 3.76 2.85
N GLY A 78 -9.90 4.08 1.68
CA GLY A 78 -10.71 5.28 1.47
C GLY A 78 -9.89 6.56 1.64
N ALA A 79 -8.64 6.54 1.16
CA ALA A 79 -7.63 7.56 1.37
C ALA A 79 -7.02 8.07 0.06
N GLN A 80 -6.49 9.29 0.10
CA GLN A 80 -5.63 9.82 -0.94
C GLN A 80 -4.21 9.22 -0.82
N ALA A 81 -3.63 8.86 -1.97
CA ALA A 81 -2.24 8.46 -2.09
C ALA A 81 -1.36 9.70 -2.24
N GLU A 82 -0.33 9.83 -1.40
CA GLU A 82 0.71 10.86 -1.51
C GLU A 82 2.08 10.20 -1.60
N VAL A 83 2.89 10.62 -2.57
CA VAL A 83 4.27 10.15 -2.74
C VAL A 83 5.22 11.33 -2.56
N LYS A 84 6.27 11.12 -1.75
CA LYS A 84 7.31 12.11 -1.45
C LYS A 84 8.68 11.48 -1.64
N LEU A 85 9.68 12.29 -1.95
CA LEU A 85 11.08 11.90 -1.90
C LEU A 85 11.67 12.36 -0.56
N ALA A 86 12.52 11.53 0.04
CA ALA A 86 13.24 11.88 1.26
C ALA A 86 14.11 13.13 1.04
N ALA A 87 14.14 14.03 2.03
CA ALA A 87 15.05 15.18 2.04
C ALA A 87 16.50 14.72 2.27
N GLU A 88 17.46 15.53 1.80
CA GLU A 88 18.92 15.34 2.03
C GLU A 88 19.31 15.42 3.51
#